data_AF-A0A6J1W3X0-F1
#
_entry.id   AF-A0A6J1W3X0-F1
#
_cell.length_a   1.000
_cell.length_b   1.000
_cell.length_c   1.000
_cell.angle_alpha   90.00
_cell.angle_beta   90.00
_cell.angle_gamma   90.00
#
_symmetry.space_group_name_H-M   'P 1'
#
loop_
_entity.id
_entity.type
_entity.pdbx_description
1 polymer ?
#
loop_
_entity_poly.entity_id
_entity_poly.type
_entity_poly.pdbx_seq_one_letter_code
_entity_poly.pdbx_strand_id
1 'polypeptide(L)'
;IVIDGLIICHQLWFPYLRFTVSLLALPPTTKPPVATECFTVNFTATNLIYRPQMADPTSKVFSSTQRFFVNLLGQILKTSKIGPYLISCSLSTLRSVNQGENTGIDSVCCYRKNATAPPFDRVQIYHKFVNETNGFTKMGRYSLDPNSLFVNDYHEASPQTTLPPTTKPPVATECFTVNFTATNLIYRPQMADPTSKVFSSTQR
;
A
#
# COMPACT_ATOMS: atom_id res chain seq x y z
N ILE A 1 42.38 20.76 27.04
CA ILE A 1 41.91 20.79 25.63
C ILE A 1 40.69 21.71 25.65
N VAL A 2 40.88 23.02 25.77
CA VAL A 2 41.41 23.98 24.77
C VAL A 2 40.34 24.22 23.70
N ILE A 3 39.83 25.44 23.48
CA ILE A 3 40.18 26.76 24.02
C ILE A 3 39.04 27.73 23.64
N ASP A 4 38.72 28.65 24.56
CA ASP A 4 38.48 30.10 24.45
C ASP A 4 37.53 30.69 23.39
N GLY A 5 36.80 31.77 23.67
CA GLY A 5 36.97 32.71 24.76
C GLY A 5 35.90 33.79 24.77
N LEU A 6 35.55 34.16 25.98
CA LEU A 6 34.89 35.40 26.36
C LEU A 6 35.80 36.57 25.95
N ILE A 7 35.29 37.49 25.12
CA ILE A 7 35.78 38.87 25.09
C ILE A 7 34.58 39.79 25.25
N ILE A 8 34.33 40.14 26.51
CA ILE A 8 33.66 41.37 26.88
C ILE A 8 34.72 42.46 26.72
N CYS A 9 34.58 43.32 25.72
CA CYS A 9 35.38 44.54 25.66
C CYS A 9 34.51 45.72 26.09
N HIS A 10 34.87 46.26 27.26
CA HIS A 10 34.32 47.45 27.87
C HIS A 10 34.78 48.70 27.09
N GLN A 11 33.81 49.52 26.68
CA GLN A 11 33.87 50.97 26.45
C GLN A 11 35.24 51.61 26.08
N LEU A 12 35.36 52.08 24.84
CA LEU A 12 36.11 53.30 24.52
C LEU A 12 35.20 54.29 23.78
N TRP A 13 35.10 55.47 24.37
CA TRP A 13 34.23 56.58 24.01
C TRP A 13 34.86 57.36 22.85
N PHE A 14 34.23 57.36 21.67
CA PHE A 14 34.47 58.34 20.61
C PHE A 14 33.12 58.92 20.18
N PRO A 15 32.85 60.22 20.42
CA PRO A 15 31.66 60.86 19.89
C PRO A 15 31.91 61.14 18.40
N TYR A 16 30.90 60.92 17.56
CA TYR A 16 30.89 61.22 16.12
C TYR A 16 31.57 60.20 15.19
N LEU A 17 31.00 58.99 15.09
CA LEU A 17 30.77 58.38 13.77
C LEU A 17 29.69 57.30 13.88
N ARG A 18 28.53 57.52 13.24
CA ARG A 18 27.51 56.48 13.08
C ARG A 18 27.95 55.56 11.93
N PHE A 19 28.50 54.40 12.25
CA PHE A 19 28.59 53.31 11.28
C PHE A 19 27.26 52.55 11.28
N THR A 20 26.41 52.81 10.29
CA THR A 20 25.33 51.88 9.95
C THR A 20 25.96 50.68 9.25
N VAL A 21 26.06 49.54 9.94
CA VAL A 21 26.22 48.25 9.27
C VAL A 21 24.88 47.97 8.60
N SER A 22 24.75 48.36 7.33
CA SER A 22 23.70 47.80 6.49
C SER A 22 24.01 46.33 6.30
N LEU A 23 23.38 45.49 7.11
CA LEU A 23 23.29 44.07 6.85
C LEU A 23 22.52 43.94 5.53
N LEU A 24 23.23 43.83 4.41
CA LEU A 24 22.63 43.26 3.21
C LEU A 24 22.34 41.80 3.56
N ALA A 25 21.18 41.57 4.16
CA ALA A 25 20.61 40.24 4.25
C ALA A 25 20.44 39.77 2.80
N LEU A 26 21.35 38.92 2.35
CA LEU A 26 21.14 38.13 1.15
C LEU A 26 19.76 37.48 1.31
N PRO A 27 18.86 37.57 0.30
CA PRO A 27 17.60 36.85 0.38
C PRO A 27 17.94 35.38 0.64
N PRO A 28 17.26 34.69 1.57
CA PRO A 28 17.46 33.26 1.73
C PRO A 28 17.04 32.60 0.42
N THR A 29 18.00 32.35 -0.48
CA THR A 29 17.85 31.44 -1.61
C THR A 29 18.04 30.01 -1.13
N THR A 30 17.43 29.67 0.01
CA THR A 30 17.17 28.30 0.38
C THR A 30 15.92 27.88 -0.40
N LYS A 31 16.12 27.35 -1.62
CA LYS A 31 15.11 26.48 -2.21
C LYS A 31 14.70 25.48 -1.11
N PRO A 32 13.40 25.32 -0.82
CA PRO A 32 12.95 24.33 0.16
C PRO A 32 13.60 22.97 -0.16
N PRO A 33 14.04 22.20 0.84
CA PRO A 33 14.59 20.87 0.61
C PRO A 33 13.57 20.06 -0.22
N VAL A 34 13.97 19.65 -1.42
CA VAL A 34 13.16 18.75 -2.25
C VAL A 34 13.50 17.34 -1.78
N ALA A 35 12.61 16.74 -0.99
CA ALA A 35 12.72 15.35 -0.61
C ALA A 35 12.11 14.46 -1.71
N THR A 36 12.51 13.20 -1.75
CA THR A 36 11.89 12.16 -2.57
C THR A 36 11.24 11.16 -1.65
N GLU A 37 9.97 10.85 -1.89
CA GLU A 37 9.27 9.76 -1.22
C GLU A 37 8.79 8.75 -2.23
N CYS A 38 8.67 7.50 -1.80
CA CYS A 38 8.23 6.39 -2.63
C CYS A 38 7.14 5.58 -1.93
N PHE A 39 6.28 4.97 -2.71
CA PHE A 39 5.23 4.07 -2.25
C PHE A 39 5.18 2.83 -3.14
N THR A 40 4.71 1.73 -2.58
CA THR A 40 4.56 0.47 -3.31
C THR A 40 3.17 0.35 -3.94
N VAL A 41 3.12 -0.29 -5.10
CA VAL A 41 1.88 -0.72 -5.77
C VAL A 41 2.08 -2.16 -6.20
N ASN A 42 1.33 -3.07 -5.61
CA ASN A 42 1.45 -4.50 -5.85
C ASN A 42 0.12 -5.05 -6.36
N PHE A 43 0.14 -5.97 -7.32
CA PHE A 43 -1.05 -6.62 -7.87
C PHE A 43 -0.73 -7.89 -8.65
N THR A 44 -1.74 -8.63 -9.06
CA THR A 44 -1.61 -9.86 -9.85
C THR A 44 -2.31 -9.72 -11.19
N ALA A 45 -1.61 -10.07 -12.27
CA ALA A 45 -2.18 -10.24 -13.60
C ALA A 45 -2.53 -11.72 -13.83
N THR A 46 -3.79 -12.00 -14.15
CA THR A 46 -4.37 -13.35 -14.21
C THR A 46 -4.29 -14.01 -15.58
N ASN A 47 -3.99 -13.25 -16.63
CA ASN A 47 -3.75 -13.77 -17.99
C ASN A 47 -2.31 -13.53 -18.46
N LEU A 48 -1.38 -13.32 -17.51
CA LEU A 48 0.04 -13.23 -17.76
C LEU A 48 0.74 -14.43 -17.14
N ILE A 49 0.99 -15.44 -17.97
CA ILE A 49 1.72 -16.65 -17.55
C ILE A 49 3.14 -16.28 -17.15
N TYR A 50 3.54 -16.68 -15.95
CA TYR A 50 4.89 -16.47 -15.45
C TYR A 50 5.89 -17.30 -16.25
N ARG A 51 7.04 -16.71 -16.56
CA ARG A 51 8.13 -17.38 -17.27
C ARG A 51 9.44 -17.21 -16.48
N PRO A 52 10.36 -18.19 -16.47
CA PRO A 52 11.64 -18.05 -15.78
C PRO A 52 12.43 -16.80 -16.16
N GLN A 53 12.32 -16.34 -17.42
CA GLN A 53 12.96 -15.11 -17.88
C GLN A 53 12.44 -13.86 -17.15
N MET A 54 11.22 -13.88 -16.60
CA MET A 54 10.69 -12.80 -15.77
C MET A 54 11.40 -12.69 -14.41
N ALA A 55 12.15 -13.70 -13.98
CA ALA A 55 13.01 -13.60 -12.80
C ALA A 55 14.31 -12.82 -13.08
N ASP A 56 14.69 -12.66 -14.35
CA ASP A 56 15.95 -12.06 -14.77
C ASP A 56 15.72 -10.63 -15.30
N PRO A 57 16.17 -9.59 -14.56
CA PRO A 57 16.02 -8.19 -14.96
C PRO A 57 16.67 -7.83 -16.30
N THR A 58 17.65 -8.62 -16.75
CA THR A 58 18.35 -8.40 -18.02
C THR A 58 17.60 -9.01 -19.21
N SER A 59 16.59 -9.84 -18.95
CA SER A 59 15.87 -10.52 -20.01
C SER A 59 14.96 -9.57 -20.82
N LYS A 60 14.78 -9.89 -22.09
CA LYS A 60 13.83 -9.18 -22.97
C LYS A 60 12.37 -9.33 -22.50
N VAL A 61 12.05 -10.46 -21.85
CA VAL A 61 10.70 -10.74 -21.35
C VAL A 61 10.40 -9.86 -20.13
N PHE A 62 11.32 -9.78 -19.18
CA PHE A 62 11.20 -8.89 -18.02
C PHE A 62 11.10 -7.44 -18.47
N SER A 63 12.06 -6.95 -19.25
CA SER A 63 12.12 -5.55 -19.67
C SER A 63 10.88 -5.10 -20.48
N SER A 64 10.36 -5.97 -21.35
CA SER A 64 9.10 -5.71 -22.08
C SER A 64 7.89 -5.62 -21.16
N THR A 65 7.79 -6.55 -20.21
CA THR A 65 6.69 -6.61 -19.23
C THR A 65 6.74 -5.42 -18.28
N GLN A 66 7.93 -5.11 -17.75
CA GLN A 66 8.19 -3.92 -16.94
C GLN A 66 7.76 -2.65 -17.67
N ARG A 67 8.21 -2.47 -18.92
CA ARG A 67 7.89 -1.26 -19.69
C ARG A 67 6.37 -1.09 -19.84
N PHE A 68 5.65 -2.18 -20.10
CA PHE A 68 4.20 -2.15 -20.21
C PHE A 68 3.53 -1.65 -18.92
N PHE A 69 3.81 -2.29 -17.79
CA PHE A 69 3.16 -1.94 -16.53
C PHE A 69 3.61 -0.58 -16.00
N VAL A 70 4.90 -0.25 -16.04
CA VAL A 70 5.42 1.06 -15.62
C VAL A 70 4.76 2.19 -16.41
N ASN A 71 4.58 2.03 -17.72
CA ASN A 71 3.92 3.04 -18.55
C ASN A 71 2.45 3.25 -18.14
N LEU A 72 1.71 2.17 -17.88
CA LEU A 72 0.30 2.26 -17.46
C LEU A 72 0.15 2.83 -16.05
N LEU A 73 0.98 2.40 -15.10
CA LEU A 73 1.02 2.96 -13.75
C LEU A 73 1.31 4.47 -13.81
N GLY A 74 2.30 4.88 -14.61
CA GLY A 74 2.62 6.28 -14.82
C GLY A 74 1.46 7.07 -15.44
N GLN A 75 0.75 6.51 -16.43
CA GLN A 75 -0.41 7.17 -17.04
C GLN A 75 -1.55 7.40 -16.04
N ILE A 76 -1.88 6.39 -15.23
CA ILE A 76 -2.92 6.49 -14.20
C ILE A 76 -2.54 7.52 -13.13
N LEU A 77 -1.30 7.49 -12.66
CA LEU A 77 -0.85 8.38 -11.59
C LEU A 77 -0.68 9.82 -12.06
N LYS A 78 -0.36 10.06 -13.34
CA LYS A 78 -0.28 11.42 -13.89
C LYS A 78 -1.58 12.22 -13.76
N THR A 79 -2.72 11.55 -13.75
CA THR A 79 -4.05 12.19 -13.61
C THR A 79 -4.53 12.20 -12.15
N SER A 80 -3.66 11.88 -11.20
CA SER A 80 -3.92 11.98 -9.76
C SER A 80 -3.38 13.29 -9.17
N LYS A 81 -3.69 13.58 -7.90
CA LYS A 81 -3.16 14.76 -7.20
C LYS A 81 -1.63 14.75 -7.07
N ILE A 82 -1.01 13.57 -6.97
CA ILE A 82 0.46 13.45 -6.92
C ILE A 82 1.09 13.47 -8.31
N GLY A 83 0.30 13.38 -9.38
CA GLY A 83 0.76 13.28 -10.77
C GLY A 83 1.77 14.34 -11.18
N PRO A 84 1.54 15.64 -10.90
CA PRO A 84 2.51 16.71 -11.19
C PRO A 84 3.87 16.55 -10.49
N TYR A 85 3.91 15.78 -9.41
CA TYR A 85 5.11 15.54 -8.60
C TYR A 85 5.74 14.17 -8.86
N LEU A 86 5.09 13.31 -9.65
CA LEU A 86 5.56 11.96 -9.95
C LEU A 86 6.90 12.02 -10.69
N ILE A 87 7.90 11.31 -10.19
CA ILE A 87 9.22 11.17 -10.83
C ILE A 87 9.16 10.00 -11.80
N SER A 88 8.87 8.81 -11.27
CA SER A 88 8.78 7.58 -12.03
C SER A 88 8.12 6.48 -11.21
N CYS A 89 7.63 5.46 -11.92
CA CYS A 89 7.43 4.14 -11.34
C CYS A 89 8.49 3.20 -11.90
N SER A 90 8.92 2.25 -11.10
CA SER A 90 9.76 1.13 -11.52
C SER A 90 9.08 -0.16 -11.08
N LEU A 91 9.19 -1.20 -11.89
CA LEU A 91 8.78 -2.54 -11.49
C LEU A 91 9.94 -3.12 -10.69
N SER A 92 9.70 -3.50 -9.44
CA SER A 92 10.72 -4.10 -8.58
C SER A 92 10.88 -5.58 -8.89
N THR A 93 9.76 -6.31 -9.01
CA THR A 93 9.76 -7.77 -9.16
C THR A 93 8.55 -8.28 -9.94
N LEU A 94 8.78 -9.33 -10.75
CA LEU A 94 7.74 -10.19 -11.31
C LEU A 94 7.80 -11.53 -10.58
N ARG A 95 6.68 -11.94 -9.96
CA ARG A 95 6.60 -13.15 -9.14
C ARG A 95 5.69 -14.18 -9.77
N SER A 96 6.03 -15.45 -9.59
CA SER A 96 5.12 -16.55 -9.88
C SER A 96 3.97 -16.56 -8.86
N VAL A 97 2.74 -16.64 -9.34
CA VAL A 97 1.52 -16.81 -8.52
C VAL A 97 0.76 -18.00 -9.06
N ASN A 98 0.13 -18.80 -8.18
CA ASN A 98 -0.61 -20.01 -8.54
C ASN A 98 0.20 -20.93 -9.47
N GLN A 99 1.37 -21.36 -9.00
CA GLN A 99 2.26 -22.25 -9.76
C GLN A 99 2.69 -21.72 -11.14
N GLY A 100 2.60 -20.41 -11.37
CA GLY A 100 3.04 -19.73 -12.58
C GLY A 100 1.93 -19.49 -13.61
N GLU A 101 0.70 -19.86 -13.30
CA GLU A 101 -0.47 -19.49 -14.11
C GLU A 101 -0.68 -17.97 -14.14
N ASN A 102 -0.34 -17.31 -13.03
CA ASN A 102 -0.48 -15.86 -12.87
C ASN A 102 0.88 -15.22 -12.57
N THR A 103 0.98 -13.93 -12.85
CA THR A 103 2.17 -13.14 -12.52
C THR A 103 1.82 -12.06 -11.52
N GLY A 104 2.48 -12.08 -10.36
CA GLY A 104 2.49 -10.97 -9.41
C GLY A 104 3.43 -9.86 -9.90
N ILE A 105 2.98 -8.63 -9.79
CA ILE A 105 3.69 -7.41 -10.17
C ILE A 105 3.87 -6.58 -8.90
N ASP A 106 5.12 -6.33 -8.52
CA ASP A 106 5.44 -5.38 -7.47
C ASP A 106 6.12 -4.17 -8.10
N SER A 107 5.68 -2.98 -7.73
CA SER A 107 6.18 -1.72 -8.28
C SER A 107 6.42 -0.72 -7.17
N VAL A 108 7.41 0.14 -7.38
CA VAL A 108 7.70 1.29 -6.54
C VAL A 108 7.52 2.55 -7.37
N CYS A 109 6.68 3.46 -6.90
CA CYS A 109 6.48 4.76 -7.51
C CYS A 109 7.05 5.84 -6.59
N CYS A 110 7.88 6.72 -7.14
CA CYS A 110 8.53 7.79 -6.41
C CYS A 110 8.05 9.16 -6.91
N TYR A 111 7.91 10.10 -5.98
CA TYR A 111 7.43 11.45 -6.23
C TYR A 111 8.25 12.48 -5.44
N ARG A 112 8.28 13.72 -5.93
CA ARG A 112 8.94 14.84 -5.26
C ARG A 112 8.04 15.34 -4.13
N LYS A 113 8.57 15.35 -2.91
CA LYS A 113 7.95 15.96 -1.74
C LYS A 113 8.60 17.31 -1.49
N ASN A 114 7.90 18.37 -1.89
CA ASN A 114 8.25 19.76 -1.62
C ASN A 114 7.07 20.44 -0.92
N ALA A 115 7.21 21.73 -0.57
CA ALA A 115 6.19 22.48 0.17
C ALA A 115 4.82 22.58 -0.54
N THR A 116 4.76 22.37 -1.87
CA THR A 116 3.53 22.45 -2.65
C THR A 116 2.91 21.08 -2.94
N ALA A 117 3.64 19.99 -2.70
CA ALA A 117 3.17 18.64 -2.94
C ALA A 117 2.01 18.31 -1.97
N PRO A 118 0.92 17.71 -2.45
CA PRO A 118 -0.14 17.26 -1.57
C PRO A 118 0.40 16.13 -0.66
N PRO A 119 -0.16 15.95 0.55
CA PRO A 119 0.13 14.80 1.37
C PRO A 119 -0.15 13.50 0.60
N PHE A 120 0.73 12.51 0.78
CA PHE A 120 0.49 11.18 0.22
C PHE A 120 -0.74 10.55 0.89
N ASP A 121 -1.70 10.17 0.07
CA ASP A 121 -2.95 9.52 0.49
C ASP A 121 -3.10 8.19 -0.25
N ARG A 122 -2.71 7.11 0.42
CA ARG A 122 -2.76 5.74 -0.12
C ARG A 122 -4.18 5.32 -0.54
N VAL A 123 -5.21 5.84 0.12
CA VAL A 123 -6.63 5.52 -0.18
C VAL A 123 -7.04 6.19 -1.49
N GLN A 124 -6.72 7.48 -1.66
CA GLN A 124 -6.98 8.17 -2.93
C GLN A 124 -6.23 7.53 -4.10
N ILE A 125 -4.98 7.08 -3.89
CA ILE A 125 -4.21 6.37 -4.92
C ILE A 125 -4.83 5.01 -5.22
N TYR A 126 -5.26 4.26 -4.21
CA TYR A 126 -5.97 2.99 -4.39
C TYR A 126 -7.21 3.15 -5.26
N HIS A 127 -8.12 4.06 -4.88
CA HIS A 127 -9.32 4.32 -5.68
C HIS A 127 -9.01 4.88 -7.07
N LYS A 128 -7.92 5.63 -7.23
CA LYS A 128 -7.48 6.09 -8.55
C LYS A 128 -7.18 4.91 -9.46
N PHE A 129 -6.46 3.91 -8.98
CA PHE A 129 -6.24 2.68 -9.74
C PHE A 129 -7.55 1.97 -10.04
N VAL A 130 -8.39 1.72 -9.03
CA VAL A 130 -9.68 1.03 -9.19
C VAL A 130 -10.55 1.68 -10.27
N ASN A 131 -10.67 3.01 -10.24
CA ASN A 131 -11.51 3.77 -11.18
C ASN A 131 -10.96 3.73 -12.62
N GLU A 132 -9.64 3.86 -12.79
CA GLU A 132 -9.00 3.89 -14.12
C GLU A 132 -8.87 2.50 -14.75
N THR A 133 -9.15 1.43 -14.00
CA THR A 133 -8.97 0.03 -14.43
C THR A 133 -10.27 -0.79 -14.37
N ASN A 134 -11.42 -0.11 -14.43
CA ASN A 134 -12.74 -0.73 -14.41
C ASN A 134 -12.93 -1.67 -13.21
N GLY A 135 -12.78 -1.12 -12.00
CA GLY A 135 -12.88 -1.91 -10.77
C GLY A 135 -11.65 -2.79 -10.52
N PHE A 136 -10.48 -2.40 -11.01
CA PHE A 136 -9.26 -3.19 -10.94
C PHE A 136 -9.34 -4.59 -11.57
N THR A 137 -10.12 -4.72 -12.64
CA THR A 137 -10.28 -5.98 -13.37
C THR A 137 -9.43 -6.03 -14.64
N LYS A 138 -9.00 -4.88 -15.18
CA LYS A 138 -8.28 -4.83 -16.45
C LYS A 138 -7.33 -3.65 -16.54
N MET A 139 -6.11 -3.92 -17.03
CA MET A 139 -5.11 -2.91 -17.34
C MET A 139 -4.51 -3.20 -18.73
N GLY A 140 -5.00 -2.46 -19.72
CA GLY A 140 -4.67 -2.67 -21.13
C GLY A 140 -5.08 -4.07 -21.61
N ARG A 141 -4.09 -4.89 -22.00
CA ARG A 141 -4.32 -6.27 -22.48
C ARG A 141 -4.37 -7.32 -21.36
N TYR A 142 -4.02 -6.94 -20.13
CA TYR A 142 -3.99 -7.87 -19.00
C TYR A 142 -5.24 -7.76 -18.16
N SER A 143 -5.79 -8.92 -17.80
CA SER A 143 -6.77 -9.09 -16.75
C SER A 143 -6.06 -9.08 -15.41
N LEU A 144 -6.69 -8.46 -14.42
CA LEU A 144 -6.17 -8.30 -13.08
C LEU A 144 -7.04 -9.05 -12.08
N ASP A 145 -6.44 -9.52 -11.00
CA ASP A 145 -7.20 -10.00 -9.84
C ASP A 145 -7.66 -8.77 -9.03
N PRO A 146 -8.99 -8.50 -8.94
CA PRO A 146 -9.51 -7.32 -8.26
C PRO A 146 -9.21 -7.32 -6.76
N ASN A 147 -8.89 -8.47 -6.16
CA ASN A 147 -8.55 -8.58 -4.75
C ASN A 147 -7.03 -8.50 -4.49
N SER A 148 -6.23 -8.26 -5.54
CA SER A 148 -4.78 -8.28 -5.43
C SER A 148 -4.11 -6.91 -5.35
N LEU A 149 -4.86 -5.81 -5.51
CA LEU A 149 -4.27 -4.46 -5.43
C LEU A 149 -3.89 -4.12 -3.99
N PHE A 150 -2.63 -3.75 -3.78
CA PHE A 150 -2.15 -3.12 -2.56
C PHE A 150 -1.41 -1.83 -2.89
N VAL A 151 -1.72 -0.75 -2.17
CA VAL A 151 -1.00 0.54 -2.24
C VAL A 151 -0.39 0.83 -0.87
N ASN A 152 0.92 0.65 -0.72
CA ASN A 152 1.61 0.84 0.56
C ASN A 152 0.87 0.14 1.73
N ASP A 153 0.64 -1.16 1.54
CA ASP A 153 -0.09 -2.08 2.43
C ASP A 153 -1.59 -1.79 2.62
N TYR A 154 -2.14 -0.79 1.93
CA TYR A 154 -3.58 -0.53 1.92
C TYR A 154 -4.30 -1.36 0.85
N HIS A 155 -5.43 -1.94 1.23
CA HIS A 155 -6.28 -2.78 0.39
C HIS A 155 -7.75 -2.67 0.84
N GLU A 156 -8.67 -2.78 -0.11
CA GLU A 156 -10.11 -2.90 0.16
C GLU A 156 -10.64 -4.15 -0.52
N ALA A 157 -11.46 -4.93 0.19
CA ALA A 157 -12.13 -6.08 -0.40
C ALA A 157 -12.99 -5.63 -1.59
N SER A 158 -12.84 -6.30 -2.74
CA SER A 158 -13.64 -5.97 -3.92
C SER A 158 -15.12 -6.23 -3.64
N PRO A 159 -16.05 -5.32 -4.02
CA PRO A 159 -17.47 -5.62 -3.98
C PRO A 159 -17.73 -6.84 -4.86
N GLN A 160 -18.14 -7.96 -4.27
CA GLN A 160 -18.52 -9.14 -5.04
C GLN A 160 -19.63 -8.73 -6.00
N THR A 161 -19.38 -8.82 -7.31
CA THR A 161 -20.44 -8.78 -8.31
C THR A 161 -21.34 -9.98 -8.06
N THR A 162 -22.42 -9.77 -7.30
CA THR A 162 -23.47 -10.76 -7.14
C THR A 162 -24.09 -10.96 -8.52
N LEU A 163 -23.64 -11.98 -9.25
CA LEU A 163 -24.39 -12.49 -10.40
C LEU A 163 -25.83 -12.75 -9.91
N PRO A 164 -26.87 -12.41 -10.69
CA PRO A 164 -28.23 -12.80 -10.34
C PRO A 164 -28.23 -14.32 -10.09
N PRO A 165 -28.88 -14.81 -9.02
CA PRO A 165 -28.77 -16.20 -8.62
C PRO A 165 -29.48 -17.08 -9.64
N THR A 166 -28.75 -17.54 -10.64
CA THR A 166 -29.17 -18.69 -11.43
C THR A 166 -28.68 -19.91 -10.67
N THR A 167 -29.64 -20.63 -10.10
CA THR A 167 -29.53 -21.88 -9.31
C THR A 167 -29.55 -21.67 -7.80
N LYS A 168 -30.61 -22.24 -7.20
CA LYS A 168 -30.88 -22.42 -5.76
C LYS A 168 -29.60 -22.44 -4.90
N PRO A 169 -29.53 -21.65 -3.81
CA PRO A 169 -28.42 -21.77 -2.88
C PRO A 169 -28.44 -23.17 -2.24
N PRO A 170 -27.30 -23.90 -2.20
CA PRO A 170 -27.16 -24.96 -1.23
C PRO A 170 -27.18 -24.26 0.13
N VAL A 171 -28.14 -24.63 0.97
CA VAL A 171 -28.13 -24.24 2.39
C VAL A 171 -26.86 -24.83 2.98
N ALA A 172 -25.80 -24.03 3.06
CA ALA A 172 -24.61 -24.36 3.81
C ALA A 172 -24.96 -24.14 5.28
N THR A 173 -25.28 -25.23 5.97
CA THR A 173 -25.36 -25.24 7.44
C THR A 173 -23.92 -25.11 7.96
N GLU A 174 -23.50 -23.88 8.25
CA GLU A 174 -22.24 -23.66 8.97
C GLU A 174 -22.45 -23.99 10.46
N CYS A 175 -21.74 -25.02 10.94
CA CYS A 175 -21.69 -25.33 12.35
C CYS A 175 -20.68 -24.41 13.04
N PHE A 176 -21.10 -23.74 14.11
CA PHE A 176 -20.21 -23.03 15.02
C PHE A 176 -20.26 -23.67 16.40
N THR A 177 -19.12 -23.70 17.10
CA THR A 177 -19.01 -24.24 18.45
C THR A 177 -19.35 -23.16 19.47
N VAL A 178 -20.25 -23.46 20.40
CA VAL A 178 -20.58 -22.56 21.53
C VAL A 178 -20.04 -23.17 22.82
N ASN A 179 -19.17 -22.44 23.51
CA ASN A 179 -18.70 -22.79 24.85
C ASN A 179 -19.55 -22.05 25.89
N PHE A 180 -20.28 -22.78 26.74
CA PHE A 180 -21.02 -22.21 27.86
C PHE A 180 -20.78 -23.03 29.13
N THR A 181 -20.97 -22.41 30.29
CA THR A 181 -20.85 -23.08 31.59
C THR A 181 -22.23 -23.13 32.25
N ALA A 182 -22.71 -24.33 32.55
CA ALA A 182 -23.97 -24.52 33.28
C ALA A 182 -23.69 -24.56 34.79
N THR A 183 -24.12 -23.55 35.54
CA THR A 183 -23.88 -23.45 36.99
C THR A 183 -24.94 -24.14 37.85
N ASN A 184 -26.11 -24.46 37.28
CA ASN A 184 -27.25 -25.03 37.98
C ASN A 184 -27.48 -26.53 37.68
N LEU A 185 -26.49 -27.22 37.12
CA LEU A 185 -26.57 -28.65 36.81
C LEU A 185 -25.59 -29.44 37.67
N ILE A 186 -26.11 -30.46 38.36
CA ILE A 186 -25.27 -31.42 39.09
C ILE A 186 -24.66 -32.37 38.06
N TYR A 187 -23.34 -32.31 37.92
CA TYR A 187 -22.61 -33.20 37.02
C TYR A 187 -22.79 -34.67 37.42
N ARG A 188 -23.13 -35.50 36.44
CA ARG A 188 -23.13 -36.97 36.57
C ARG A 188 -22.17 -37.53 35.52
N PRO A 189 -21.35 -38.56 35.82
CA PRO A 189 -20.45 -39.16 34.84
C PRO A 189 -21.14 -39.61 33.55
N GLN A 190 -22.40 -40.04 33.67
CA GLN A 190 -23.28 -40.43 32.55
C GLN A 190 -23.64 -39.27 31.59
N MET A 191 -23.33 -38.01 31.93
CA MET A 191 -23.50 -36.83 31.06
C MET A 191 -22.30 -36.64 30.12
N ALA A 192 -21.17 -37.30 30.36
CA ALA A 192 -20.00 -37.26 29.49
C ALA A 192 -19.92 -38.47 28.53
N ASP A 193 -20.81 -39.44 28.69
CA ASP A 193 -20.89 -40.64 27.86
C ASP A 193 -21.92 -40.43 26.72
N PRO A 194 -21.48 -40.36 25.45
CA PRO A 194 -22.37 -40.15 24.30
C PRO A 194 -23.43 -41.24 24.12
N THR A 195 -23.22 -42.41 24.72
CA THR A 195 -24.10 -43.58 24.58
C THR A 195 -25.14 -43.67 25.72
N SER A 196 -25.03 -42.82 26.73
CA SER A 196 -25.93 -42.78 27.87
C SER A 196 -27.28 -42.13 27.52
N LYS A 197 -28.36 -42.69 28.07
CA LYS A 197 -29.70 -42.08 28.00
C LYS A 197 -29.71 -40.66 28.59
N VAL A 198 -28.90 -40.40 29.61
CA VAL A 198 -28.80 -39.08 30.26
C VAL A 198 -28.19 -38.05 29.30
N PHE A 199 -27.14 -38.42 28.54
CA PHE A 199 -26.55 -37.56 27.52
C PHE A 199 -27.58 -37.20 26.43
N SER A 200 -28.31 -38.20 25.92
CA SER A 200 -29.34 -37.96 24.89
C SER A 200 -30.48 -37.05 25.37
N SER A 201 -30.82 -37.10 26.66
CA SER A 201 -31.87 -36.24 27.25
C SER A 201 -31.49 -34.76 27.32
N THR A 202 -30.19 -34.44 27.28
CA THR A 202 -29.67 -33.06 27.35
C THR A 202 -29.44 -32.40 25.99
N GLN A 203 -29.65 -33.13 24.88
CA GLN A 203 -29.46 -32.62 23.50
C GLN A 203 -30.72 -32.00 22.87
N ARG A 204 -31.81 -31.86 23.64
CA ARG A 204 -33.10 -31.32 23.18
C ARG A 204 -33.25 -29.85 23.55
#